data_AF-A0A9Q9IDV5-F1
#
_entry.id   AF-A0A9Q9IDV5-F1
#
_cell.length_a   1.000
_cell.length_b   1.000
_cell.length_c   1.000
_cell.angle_alpha   90.00
_cell.angle_beta   90.00
_cell.angle_gamma   90.00
#
_symmetry.space_group_name_H-M   'P 1'
#
loop_
_entity.id
_entity.type
_entity.pdbx_description
1 polymer ?
#
loop_
_entity_poly.entity_id
_entity_poly.type
_entity_poly.pdbx_seq_one_letter_code
_entity_poly.pdbx_strand_id
1 'polypeptide(L)'
;MERIHILKDAGEEYERRKAAATSPEERDTLMREFAEFRTRHREEDIRRGKRLPGFHLQTQQIMWARWIEIAASHERDAMKALDAARAGEPQLAEELRQSLVAITAAACAVEALYEDVKYLIDDRRRIDDAAERITDCLSEAFGLPRTEHDQLLDNLTWLFERRNEGLHPYSEMAPTEVHPAGLNTSAEMAHFNGQESRKALVVALGALELAANPPSPANRRVERWIDDRRTYHEQVVDPIRSTITGH
;
A
#
# COMPACT_ATOMS: atom_id res chain seq x y z
N MET A 1 -2.27 -3.73 16.63
CA MET A 1 -3.00 -2.51 16.20
C MET A 1 -4.24 -2.23 17.03
N GLU A 2 -4.97 -3.25 17.50
CA GLU A 2 -6.20 -3.13 18.31
C GLU A 2 -6.17 -2.03 19.40
N ARG A 3 -5.06 -1.88 20.14
CA ARG A 3 -4.91 -0.82 21.17
C ARG A 3 -4.85 0.62 20.65
N ILE A 4 -4.32 0.87 19.45
CA ILE A 4 -4.34 2.22 18.87
C ILE A 4 -5.79 2.61 18.57
N HIS A 5 -6.58 1.65 18.08
CA HIS A 5 -8.01 1.86 17.87
C HIS A 5 -8.76 2.06 19.19
N ILE A 6 -8.39 1.38 20.28
CA ILE A 6 -9.00 1.61 21.61
C ILE A 6 -8.88 3.08 22.05
N LEU A 7 -7.68 3.68 21.93
CA LEU A 7 -7.49 5.08 22.33
C LEU A 7 -8.25 6.06 21.41
N LYS A 8 -8.23 5.82 20.10
CA LYS A 8 -8.97 6.66 19.14
C LYS A 8 -10.50 6.52 19.32
N ASP A 9 -10.99 5.30 19.51
CA ASP A 9 -12.41 5.00 19.76
C ASP A 9 -12.90 5.68 21.05
N ALA A 10 -12.10 5.65 22.11
CA ALA A 10 -12.41 6.36 23.35
C ALA A 10 -12.43 7.88 23.16
N GLY A 11 -11.56 8.42 22.30
CA GLY A 11 -11.54 9.84 21.95
C GLY A 11 -12.77 10.29 21.18
N GLU A 12 -13.20 9.52 20.17
CA GLU A 12 -14.44 9.77 19.44
C GLU A 12 -15.67 9.72 20.35
N GLU A 13 -15.73 8.71 21.22
CA GLU A 13 -16.82 8.57 22.17
C GLU A 13 -16.86 9.75 23.15
N TYR A 14 -15.70 10.20 23.61
CA TYR A 14 -15.58 11.40 24.43
C TYR A 14 -16.12 12.64 23.71
N GLU A 15 -15.72 12.89 22.46
CA GLU A 15 -16.22 14.05 21.70
C GLU A 15 -17.72 13.98 21.45
N ARG A 16 -18.27 12.79 21.16
CA ARG A 16 -19.73 12.58 21.04
C ARG A 16 -20.46 12.90 22.35
N ARG A 17 -20.02 12.33 23.47
CA ARG A 17 -20.60 12.57 24.79
C ARG A 17 -20.50 14.04 25.19
N LYS A 18 -19.37 14.69 24.91
CA LYS A 18 -19.14 16.11 25.19
C LYS A 18 -20.05 17.02 24.37
N ALA A 19 -20.28 16.71 23.09
CA ALA A 19 -21.22 17.43 22.24
C ALA A 19 -22.68 17.28 22.71
N ALA A 20 -23.04 16.10 23.22
CA ALA A 20 -24.36 15.83 23.78
C ALA A 20 -24.59 16.41 25.19
N ALA A 21 -23.51 16.74 25.92
CA ALA A 21 -23.59 17.24 27.29
C ALA A 21 -24.30 18.59 27.39
N THR A 22 -25.26 18.67 28.31
CA THR A 22 -26.16 19.82 28.45
C THR A 22 -25.73 20.82 29.53
N SER A 23 -24.84 20.41 30.44
CA SER A 23 -24.32 21.27 31.51
C SER A 23 -22.77 21.40 31.50
N PRO A 24 -22.22 22.50 32.04
CA PRO A 24 -20.79 22.64 32.26
C PRO A 24 -20.19 21.55 33.15
N GLU A 25 -20.89 21.15 34.23
CA GLU A 25 -20.41 20.14 35.18
C GLU A 25 -20.29 18.74 34.55
N GLU A 26 -21.21 18.41 33.64
CA GLU A 26 -21.16 17.19 32.86
C GLU A 26 -19.93 17.17 31.94
N ARG A 27 -19.65 18.28 31.25
CA ARG A 27 -18.47 18.42 30.39
C ARG A 27 -17.16 18.32 31.18
N ASP A 28 -17.08 18.93 32.35
CA ASP A 28 -15.91 18.84 33.23
C ASP A 28 -15.66 17.42 33.71
N THR A 29 -16.73 16.67 33.98
CA THR A 29 -16.63 15.26 34.37
C THR A 29 -16.11 14.40 33.22
N LEU A 30 -16.66 14.55 32.01
CA LEU A 30 -16.18 13.86 30.81
C LEU A 30 -14.71 14.16 30.53
N MET A 31 -14.29 15.42 30.68
CA MET A 31 -12.90 15.84 30.46
C MET A 31 -11.94 15.16 31.44
N ARG A 32 -12.31 15.08 32.73
CA ARG A 32 -11.52 14.36 33.75
C ARG A 32 -11.43 12.87 33.47
N GLU A 33 -12.56 12.22 33.20
CA GLU A 33 -12.61 10.78 32.88
C GLU A 33 -11.71 10.44 31.69
N PHE A 34 -11.77 11.24 30.62
CA PHE A 34 -10.95 11.02 29.43
C PHE A 34 -9.46 11.30 29.69
N ALA A 35 -9.14 12.33 30.50
CA ALA A 35 -7.76 12.60 30.90
C ALA A 35 -7.15 11.45 31.74
N GLU A 36 -7.92 10.89 32.68
CA GLU A 36 -7.51 9.73 33.47
C GLU A 36 -7.32 8.48 32.60
N PHE A 37 -8.23 8.25 31.65
CA PHE A 37 -8.09 7.17 30.67
C PHE A 37 -6.80 7.31 29.85
N ARG A 38 -6.51 8.51 29.33
CA ARG A 38 -5.28 8.79 28.57
C ARG A 38 -4.01 8.56 29.39
N THR A 39 -4.02 8.99 30.66
CA THR A 39 -2.88 8.81 31.57
C THR A 39 -2.62 7.33 31.82
N ARG A 40 -3.66 6.56 32.19
CA ARG A 40 -3.55 5.10 32.39
C ARG A 40 -3.07 4.38 31.13
N HIS A 41 -3.60 4.74 29.96
CA HIS A 41 -3.17 4.15 28.70
C HIS A 41 -1.69 4.43 28.41
N ARG A 42 -1.22 5.66 28.70
CA ARG A 42 0.19 6.05 28.52
C ARG A 42 1.12 5.30 29.48
N GLU A 43 0.77 5.19 30.75
CA GLU A 43 1.55 4.46 31.75
C GLU A 43 1.70 2.99 31.36
N GLU A 44 0.63 2.38 30.86
CA GLU A 44 0.64 1.01 30.36
C GLU A 44 1.53 0.85 29.11
N ASP A 45 1.58 1.83 28.21
CA ASP A 45 2.50 1.83 27.07
C ASP A 45 3.96 1.93 27.49
N ILE A 46 4.26 2.75 28.51
CA ILE A 46 5.60 2.85 29.08
C ILE A 46 5.98 1.52 29.74
N ARG A 47 5.09 0.95 30.56
CA ARG A 47 5.32 -0.33 31.25
C ARG A 47 5.61 -1.48 30.30
N ARG A 48 4.98 -1.48 29.11
CA ARG A 48 5.22 -2.48 28.06
C ARG A 48 6.41 -2.15 27.14
N GLY A 49 7.15 -1.08 27.40
CA GLY A 49 8.26 -0.64 26.56
C GLY A 49 7.85 -0.15 25.17
N LYS A 50 6.56 0.13 24.94
CA LYS A 50 6.06 0.68 23.66
C LYS A 50 6.38 2.16 23.52
N ARG A 51 6.60 2.85 24.64
CA ARG A 51 6.99 4.26 24.67
C ARG A 51 8.14 4.43 25.64
N LEU A 52 9.21 5.07 25.17
CA LEU A 52 10.34 5.42 26.02
C LEU A 52 10.01 6.64 26.88
N PRO A 53 10.51 6.72 28.13
CA PRO A 53 10.39 7.91 28.97
C PRO A 53 11.24 9.06 28.39
N GLY A 54 10.73 10.29 28.44
CA GLY A 54 11.41 11.49 27.91
C GLY A 54 10.86 12.02 26.57
N PHE A 55 11.58 12.95 25.95
CA PHE A 55 11.26 13.51 24.64
C PHE A 55 11.80 12.59 23.54
N HIS A 56 10.91 12.08 22.69
CA HIS A 56 11.24 11.23 21.54
C HIS A 56 10.47 11.71 20.33
N LEU A 57 11.17 11.88 19.21
CA LEU A 57 10.53 12.10 17.91
C LEU A 57 10.29 10.73 17.27
N GLN A 58 9.04 10.28 17.26
CA GLN A 58 8.65 9.10 16.51
C GLN A 58 8.12 9.55 15.15
N THR A 59 8.94 9.43 14.10
CA THR A 59 8.50 9.66 12.73
C THR A 59 7.87 8.37 12.20
N GLN A 60 6.55 8.30 12.19
CA GLN A 60 5.85 7.22 11.51
C GLN A 60 5.76 7.58 10.02
N GLN A 61 6.33 6.74 9.15
CA GLN A 61 6.17 6.84 7.71
C GLN A 61 5.13 5.82 7.25
N ILE A 62 4.35 6.18 6.23
CA ILE A 62 3.40 5.29 5.60
C ILE A 62 4.15 4.50 4.52
N MET A 63 4.37 3.21 4.79
CA MET A 63 5.31 2.40 3.99
C MET A 63 4.85 2.20 2.55
N TRP A 64 3.55 2.00 2.31
CA TRP A 64 3.02 1.88 0.95
C TRP A 64 3.27 3.16 0.13
N ALA A 65 3.26 4.34 0.76
CA ALA A 65 3.52 5.61 0.08
C ALA A 65 5.00 5.72 -0.35
N ARG A 66 5.92 5.18 0.45
CA ARG A 66 7.35 5.16 0.08
C ARG A 66 7.65 4.15 -1.00
N TRP A 67 7.03 2.98 -0.94
CA TRP A 67 7.19 1.96 -1.97
C TRP A 67 6.63 2.40 -3.33
N ILE A 68 5.49 3.11 -3.36
CA ILE A 68 4.94 3.58 -4.64
C ILE A 68 5.79 4.69 -5.28
N GLU A 69 6.42 5.56 -4.49
CA GLU A 69 7.40 6.54 -4.99
C GLU A 69 8.61 5.86 -5.64
N ILE A 70 9.15 4.82 -4.98
CA ILE A 70 10.25 4.01 -5.51
C ILE A 70 9.81 3.35 -6.83
N ALA A 71 8.65 2.68 -6.82
CA ALA A 71 8.12 2.03 -8.03
C ALA A 71 7.99 3.02 -9.19
N ALA A 72 7.44 4.21 -8.95
CA ALA A 72 7.26 5.25 -9.96
C ALA A 72 8.58 5.83 -10.48
N SER A 73 9.58 6.02 -9.60
CA SER A 73 10.89 6.51 -10.04
C SER A 73 11.59 5.49 -10.94
N HIS A 74 11.57 4.23 -10.54
CA HIS A 74 12.24 3.15 -11.27
C HIS A 74 11.50 2.79 -12.57
N GLU A 75 10.16 2.83 -12.60
CA GLU A 75 9.37 2.68 -13.84
C GLU A 75 9.74 3.77 -14.87
N ARG A 76 9.83 5.02 -14.43
CA ARG A 76 10.18 6.14 -15.31
C ARG A 76 11.55 5.94 -15.95
N ASP A 77 12.53 5.49 -15.17
CA ASP A 77 13.88 5.25 -15.67
C ASP A 77 13.95 4.00 -16.55
N ALA A 78 13.16 2.96 -16.26
CA ALA A 78 13.01 1.80 -17.15
C ALA A 78 12.40 2.19 -18.50
N MET A 79 11.36 3.03 -18.52
CA MET A 79 10.76 3.54 -19.75
C MET A 79 11.72 4.38 -20.60
N LYS A 80 12.53 5.25 -19.96
CA LYS A 80 13.60 5.98 -20.67
C LYS A 80 14.62 5.03 -21.29
N ALA A 81 15.03 4.00 -20.55
CA ALA A 81 15.99 3.01 -21.03
C ALA A 81 15.42 2.20 -22.21
N LEU A 82 14.13 1.85 -22.17
CA LEU A 82 13.42 1.21 -23.27
C LEU A 82 13.41 2.08 -24.54
N ASP A 83 13.09 3.36 -24.40
CA ASP A 83 13.06 4.29 -25.53
C ASP A 83 14.46 4.48 -26.15
N ALA A 84 15.50 4.54 -25.32
CA ALA A 84 16.89 4.56 -25.78
C ALA A 84 17.29 3.23 -26.46
N ALA A 85 16.86 2.08 -25.92
CA ALA A 85 17.10 0.78 -26.54
C ALA A 85 16.41 0.66 -27.90
N ARG A 86 15.19 1.20 -28.06
CA ARG A 86 14.50 1.31 -29.35
C ARG A 86 15.23 2.20 -30.34
N ALA A 87 15.94 3.22 -29.87
CA ALA A 87 16.81 4.06 -30.68
C ALA A 87 18.16 3.39 -31.02
N GLY A 88 18.40 2.16 -30.55
CA GLY A 88 19.62 1.40 -30.80
C GLY A 88 20.74 1.63 -29.77
N GLU A 89 20.46 2.31 -28.67
CA GLU A 89 21.43 2.49 -27.58
C GLU A 89 21.55 1.22 -26.70
N PRO A 90 22.73 0.93 -26.13
CA PRO A 90 22.95 -0.28 -25.33
C PRO A 90 22.40 -0.15 -23.90
N GLN A 91 21.09 0.09 -23.75
CA GLN A 91 20.43 0.39 -22.46
C GLN A 91 19.61 -0.77 -21.86
N LEU A 92 19.58 -1.94 -22.50
CA LEU A 92 18.76 -3.09 -22.05
C LEU A 92 19.10 -3.60 -20.64
N ALA A 93 20.39 -3.57 -20.26
CA ALA A 93 20.80 -4.00 -18.92
C ALA A 93 20.32 -3.02 -17.83
N GLU A 94 20.30 -1.73 -18.16
CA GLU A 94 19.77 -0.69 -17.26
C GLU A 94 18.25 -0.80 -17.17
N GLU A 95 17.57 -0.99 -18.29
CA GLU A 95 16.12 -1.25 -18.34
C GLU A 95 15.73 -2.42 -17.44
N LEU A 96 16.40 -3.56 -17.59
CA LEU A 96 16.20 -4.76 -16.75
C LEU A 96 16.30 -4.43 -15.26
N ARG A 97 17.39 -3.77 -14.87
CA ARG A 97 17.66 -3.42 -13.46
C ARG A 97 16.59 -2.49 -12.90
N GLN A 98 16.19 -1.48 -13.66
CA GLN A 98 15.17 -0.52 -13.25
C GLN A 98 13.79 -1.19 -13.16
N SER A 99 13.43 -2.00 -14.16
CA SER A 99 12.17 -2.75 -14.18
C SER A 99 12.05 -3.71 -13.00
N LEU A 100 13.09 -4.49 -12.70
CA LEU A 100 13.09 -5.41 -11.55
C LEU A 100 12.77 -4.70 -10.22
N VAL A 101 13.40 -3.54 -10.00
CA VAL A 101 13.16 -2.75 -8.79
C VAL A 101 11.76 -2.17 -8.78
N ALA A 102 11.28 -1.65 -9.92
CA ALA A 102 9.93 -1.09 -10.04
C ALA A 102 8.84 -2.12 -9.73
N ILE A 103 8.93 -3.32 -10.31
CA ILE A 103 7.97 -4.42 -10.09
C ILE A 103 8.00 -4.87 -8.64
N THR A 104 9.20 -5.06 -8.07
CA THR A 104 9.35 -5.46 -6.66
C THR A 104 8.78 -4.40 -5.72
N ALA A 105 9.07 -3.13 -5.97
CA ALA A 105 8.54 -2.02 -5.17
C ALA A 105 7.02 -1.89 -5.28
N ALA A 106 6.44 -2.12 -6.46
CA ALA A 106 5.00 -2.14 -6.66
C ALA A 106 4.32 -3.24 -5.82
N ALA A 107 4.86 -4.46 -5.83
CA ALA A 107 4.39 -5.55 -4.98
C ALA A 107 4.51 -5.21 -3.48
N CYS A 108 5.66 -4.68 -3.05
CA CYS A 108 5.88 -4.24 -1.67
C CYS A 108 4.91 -3.12 -1.24
N ALA A 109 4.50 -2.23 -2.16
CA ALA A 109 3.50 -1.19 -1.87
C ALA A 109 2.15 -1.81 -1.53
N VAL A 110 1.72 -2.82 -2.31
CA VAL A 110 0.48 -3.56 -2.08
C VAL A 110 0.54 -4.38 -0.78
N GLU A 111 1.64 -5.07 -0.50
CA GLU A 111 1.83 -5.78 0.77
C GLU A 111 1.78 -4.81 1.96
N ALA A 112 2.43 -3.66 1.86
CA ALA A 112 2.41 -2.63 2.91
C ALA A 112 1.02 -2.03 3.11
N LEU A 113 0.22 -1.87 2.05
CA LEU A 113 -1.19 -1.47 2.15
C LEU A 113 -2.00 -2.53 2.90
N TYR A 114 -1.86 -3.80 2.52
CA TYR A 114 -2.49 -4.92 3.22
C TYR A 114 -2.13 -4.95 4.71
N GLU A 115 -0.86 -4.79 5.05
CA GLU A 115 -0.40 -4.78 6.45
C GLU A 115 -0.98 -3.61 7.25
N ASP A 116 -1.22 -2.45 6.63
CA ASP A 116 -1.85 -1.28 7.27
C ASP A 116 -3.37 -1.47 7.45
N VAL A 117 -4.03 -2.28 6.59
CA VAL A 117 -5.48 -2.48 6.57
C VAL A 117 -5.96 -3.73 7.30
N LYS A 118 -5.19 -4.83 7.31
CA LYS A 118 -5.68 -6.17 7.72
C LYS A 118 -6.19 -6.28 9.17
N TYR A 119 -5.81 -5.35 10.04
CA TYR A 119 -6.26 -5.31 11.43
C TYR A 119 -7.47 -4.38 11.67
N LEU A 120 -8.01 -3.79 10.60
CA LEU A 120 -9.19 -2.94 10.64
C LEU A 120 -10.49 -3.75 10.47
N ILE A 121 -10.38 -4.98 9.98
CA ILE A 121 -11.46 -5.95 9.81
C ILE A 121 -11.30 -7.11 10.81
N ASP A 122 -12.34 -7.93 10.95
CA ASP A 122 -12.36 -9.03 11.90
C ASP A 122 -11.39 -10.16 11.50
N ASP A 123 -11.10 -11.06 12.46
CA ASP A 123 -10.10 -12.10 12.29
C ASP A 123 -10.45 -13.06 11.14
N ARG A 124 -9.46 -13.31 10.28
CA ARG A 124 -9.70 -13.96 8.98
C ARG A 124 -9.17 -15.38 8.96
N ARG A 125 -9.79 -16.21 8.11
CA ARG A 125 -9.23 -17.50 7.76
C ARG A 125 -7.85 -17.30 7.15
N ARG A 126 -6.90 -18.13 7.57
CA ARG A 126 -5.58 -18.17 6.96
C ARG A 126 -5.68 -18.64 5.51
N ILE A 127 -5.20 -17.79 4.61
CA ILE A 127 -4.96 -18.07 3.18
C ILE A 127 -3.46 -18.00 2.97
N ASP A 128 -2.89 -19.03 2.35
CA ASP A 128 -1.44 -19.16 2.18
C ASP A 128 -0.94 -18.39 0.94
N ASP A 129 -1.75 -18.27 -0.12
CA ASP A 129 -1.40 -17.46 -1.29
C ASP A 129 -1.48 -15.95 -0.98
N ALA A 130 -0.47 -15.20 -1.44
CA ALA A 130 -0.36 -13.78 -1.14
C ALA A 130 -1.40 -12.94 -1.88
N ALA A 131 -1.63 -13.22 -3.17
CA ALA A 131 -2.56 -12.46 -4.00
C ALA A 131 -4.00 -12.68 -3.54
N GLU A 132 -4.40 -13.94 -3.30
CA GLU A 132 -5.72 -14.28 -2.74
C GLU A 132 -5.93 -13.63 -1.37
N ARG A 133 -4.97 -13.79 -0.45
CA ARG A 133 -5.07 -13.22 0.90
C ARG A 133 -5.25 -11.71 0.89
N ILE A 134 -4.47 -11.01 0.07
CA ILE A 134 -4.53 -9.55 -0.04
C ILE A 134 -5.85 -9.13 -0.69
N THR A 135 -6.21 -9.73 -1.82
CA THR A 135 -7.46 -9.42 -2.54
C THR A 135 -8.66 -9.61 -1.63
N ASP A 136 -8.75 -10.74 -0.95
CA ASP A 136 -9.83 -11.02 0.00
C ASP A 136 -9.89 -9.94 1.09
N CYS A 137 -8.74 -9.51 1.61
CA CYS A 137 -8.67 -8.53 2.70
C CYS A 137 -9.15 -7.16 2.24
N LEU A 138 -8.67 -6.70 1.08
CA LEU A 138 -9.07 -5.41 0.51
C LEU A 138 -10.54 -5.46 0.07
N SER A 139 -11.01 -6.59 -0.47
CA SER A 139 -12.40 -6.76 -0.89
C SER A 139 -13.37 -6.64 0.27
N GLU A 140 -13.03 -7.27 1.39
CA GLU A 140 -13.83 -7.15 2.61
C GLU A 140 -13.74 -5.74 3.19
N ALA A 141 -12.53 -5.20 3.39
CA ALA A 141 -12.32 -3.89 3.99
C ALA A 141 -13.01 -2.76 3.21
N PHE A 142 -12.99 -2.83 1.87
CA PHE A 142 -13.47 -1.77 0.99
C PHE A 142 -14.85 -2.06 0.39
N GLY A 143 -15.42 -3.23 0.66
CA GLY A 143 -16.73 -3.65 0.14
C GLY A 143 -16.75 -3.75 -1.38
N LEU A 144 -15.75 -4.42 -1.95
CA LEU A 144 -15.62 -4.53 -3.41
C LEU A 144 -16.68 -5.47 -3.98
N PRO A 145 -17.37 -5.09 -5.08
CA PRO A 145 -18.23 -5.99 -5.82
C PRO A 145 -17.42 -7.13 -6.44
N ARG A 146 -18.09 -8.25 -6.76
CA ARG A 146 -17.42 -9.46 -7.27
C ARG A 146 -16.54 -9.21 -8.49
N THR A 147 -16.99 -8.35 -9.41
CA THR A 147 -16.25 -8.00 -10.63
C THR A 147 -14.94 -7.26 -10.33
N GLU A 148 -14.95 -6.35 -9.37
CA GLU A 148 -13.73 -5.62 -8.96
C GLU A 148 -12.80 -6.53 -8.15
N HIS A 149 -13.36 -7.42 -7.33
CA HIS A 149 -12.61 -8.46 -6.63
C HIS A 149 -11.85 -9.38 -7.61
N ASP A 150 -12.54 -9.93 -8.61
CA ASP A 150 -11.93 -10.83 -9.60
C ASP A 150 -10.84 -10.09 -10.40
N GLN A 151 -11.10 -8.85 -10.81
CA GLN A 151 -10.11 -8.03 -11.53
C GLN A 151 -8.88 -7.69 -10.67
N LEU A 152 -9.08 -7.40 -9.38
CA LEU A 152 -7.99 -7.16 -8.43
C LEU A 152 -7.17 -8.44 -8.24
N LEU A 153 -7.83 -9.59 -8.09
CA LEU A 153 -7.17 -10.89 -7.95
C LEU A 153 -6.27 -11.17 -9.14
N ASP A 154 -6.80 -11.08 -10.36
CA ASP A 154 -6.03 -11.33 -11.59
C ASP A 154 -4.80 -10.42 -11.69
N ASN A 155 -4.97 -9.14 -11.36
CA ASN A 155 -3.88 -8.17 -11.38
C ASN A 155 -2.81 -8.45 -10.32
N LEU A 156 -3.23 -8.81 -9.10
CA LEU A 156 -2.29 -9.11 -8.01
C LEU A 156 -1.58 -10.44 -8.25
N THR A 157 -2.27 -11.47 -8.74
CA THR A 157 -1.66 -12.74 -9.12
C THR A 157 -0.53 -12.51 -10.11
N TRP A 158 -0.80 -11.81 -11.21
CA TRP A 158 0.23 -11.47 -12.19
C TRP A 158 1.40 -10.68 -11.57
N LEU A 159 1.12 -9.68 -10.71
CA LEU A 159 2.16 -8.86 -10.08
C LEU A 159 3.07 -9.69 -9.15
N PHE A 160 2.49 -10.54 -8.32
CA PHE A 160 3.23 -11.37 -7.38
C PHE A 160 4.00 -12.50 -8.07
N GLU A 161 3.43 -13.11 -9.11
CA GLU A 161 4.14 -14.06 -9.98
C GLU A 161 5.39 -13.40 -10.58
N ARG A 162 5.22 -12.22 -11.21
CA ARG A 162 6.34 -11.50 -11.83
C ARG A 162 7.41 -11.09 -10.81
N ARG A 163 7.01 -10.63 -9.63
CA ARG A 163 7.95 -10.34 -8.54
C ARG A 163 8.70 -11.60 -8.08
N ASN A 164 8.02 -12.74 -7.99
CA ASN A 164 8.64 -14.00 -7.56
C ASN A 164 9.62 -14.54 -8.61
N GLU A 165 9.30 -14.43 -9.91
CA GLU A 165 10.24 -14.75 -11.01
C GLU A 165 11.55 -13.95 -10.89
N GLY A 166 11.46 -12.67 -10.51
CA GLY A 166 12.64 -11.81 -10.34
C GLY A 166 13.50 -12.14 -9.11
N LEU A 167 12.91 -12.77 -8.09
CA LEU A 167 13.59 -13.20 -6.86
C LEU A 167 14.15 -14.63 -6.95
N HIS A 168 13.56 -15.44 -7.81
CA HIS A 168 13.94 -16.83 -8.03
C HIS A 168 14.36 -17.01 -9.49
N PRO A 169 15.56 -16.53 -9.87
CA PRO A 169 15.98 -16.51 -11.26
C PRO A 169 16.02 -17.92 -11.85
N TYR A 170 15.69 -18.01 -13.14
CA TYR A 170 15.78 -19.23 -13.91
C TYR A 170 17.20 -19.79 -13.84
N SER A 171 17.35 -21.03 -13.34
CA SER A 171 18.64 -21.73 -13.32
C SER A 171 19.03 -22.30 -14.68
N GLU A 172 18.10 -22.33 -15.63
CA GLU A 172 18.27 -22.93 -16.95
C GLU A 172 18.20 -21.88 -18.05
N MET A 173 19.07 -22.00 -19.07
CA MET A 173 19.02 -21.13 -20.24
C MET A 173 17.74 -21.41 -21.04
N ALA A 174 16.78 -20.50 -20.97
CA ALA A 174 15.60 -20.50 -21.82
C ALA A 174 15.97 -20.04 -23.26
N PRO A 175 15.16 -20.40 -24.27
CA PRO A 175 15.25 -19.80 -25.61
C PRO A 175 15.14 -18.28 -25.55
N THR A 176 15.69 -17.59 -26.56
CA THR A 176 15.53 -16.14 -26.65
C THR A 176 14.10 -15.76 -27.00
N GLU A 177 13.67 -14.61 -26.50
CA GLU A 177 12.34 -14.05 -26.69
C GLU A 177 12.41 -12.64 -27.28
N VAL A 178 11.34 -12.21 -27.96
CA VAL A 178 11.28 -10.88 -28.58
C VAL A 178 11.07 -9.82 -27.50
N HIS A 179 12.04 -8.94 -27.34
CA HIS A 179 11.96 -7.77 -26.48
C HIS A 179 11.07 -6.68 -27.11
N PRO A 180 10.38 -5.84 -26.32
CA PRO A 180 9.62 -4.67 -26.83
C PRO A 180 10.43 -3.62 -27.62
N ALA A 181 11.75 -3.77 -27.68
CA ALA A 181 12.65 -2.98 -28.53
C ALA A 181 12.84 -3.58 -29.93
N GLY A 182 12.24 -4.74 -30.23
CA GLY A 182 12.29 -5.39 -31.55
C GLY A 182 13.50 -6.32 -31.79
N LEU A 183 14.18 -6.72 -30.72
CA LEU A 183 15.36 -7.59 -30.76
C LEU A 183 15.16 -8.83 -29.87
N ASN A 184 15.83 -9.93 -30.21
CA ASN A 184 15.73 -11.16 -29.41
C ASN A 184 16.70 -11.09 -28.22
N THR A 185 16.18 -11.24 -26.99
CA THR A 185 16.94 -11.20 -25.73
C THR A 185 16.77 -12.48 -24.94
N SER A 186 17.43 -12.58 -23.78
CA SER A 186 17.03 -13.58 -22.78
C SER A 186 15.60 -13.34 -22.30
N ALA A 187 14.96 -14.37 -21.78
CA ALA A 187 13.59 -14.30 -21.25
C ALA A 187 13.46 -13.27 -20.11
N GLU A 188 14.49 -13.11 -19.27
CA GLU A 188 14.48 -12.11 -18.20
C GLU A 188 14.40 -10.69 -18.75
N MET A 189 15.19 -10.37 -19.77
CA MET A 189 15.10 -9.05 -20.40
C MET A 189 13.73 -8.85 -21.08
N ALA A 190 13.17 -9.90 -21.69
CA ALA A 190 11.85 -9.82 -22.31
C ALA A 190 10.72 -9.65 -21.27
N HIS A 191 10.84 -10.24 -20.08
CA HIS A 191 9.84 -10.19 -19.01
C HIS A 191 9.98 -9.00 -18.06
N PHE A 192 11.20 -8.48 -17.89
CA PHE A 192 11.50 -7.36 -17.01
C PHE A 192 11.96 -6.17 -17.86
N ASN A 193 10.98 -5.52 -18.48
CA ASN A 193 11.18 -4.39 -19.37
C ASN A 193 10.34 -3.17 -18.93
N GLY A 194 10.53 -2.03 -19.59
CA GLY A 194 9.81 -0.79 -19.29
C GLY A 194 8.29 -0.94 -19.29
N GLN A 195 7.70 -1.68 -20.24
CA GLN A 195 6.25 -1.87 -20.34
C GLN A 195 5.69 -2.70 -19.17
N GLU A 196 6.39 -3.77 -18.79
CA GLU A 196 6.00 -4.61 -17.65
C GLU A 196 6.13 -3.85 -16.33
N SER A 197 7.17 -3.01 -16.18
CA SER A 197 7.33 -2.12 -15.03
C SER A 197 6.17 -1.11 -14.90
N ARG A 198 5.70 -0.56 -16.02
CA ARG A 198 4.51 0.31 -16.06
C ARG A 198 3.25 -0.43 -15.65
N LYS A 199 3.04 -1.64 -16.18
CA LYS A 199 1.89 -2.47 -15.79
C LYS A 199 1.90 -2.75 -14.28
N ALA A 200 3.05 -3.06 -13.70
CA ALA A 200 3.17 -3.28 -12.25
C ALA A 200 2.81 -2.03 -11.43
N LEU A 201 3.31 -0.86 -11.85
CA LEU A 201 2.96 0.40 -11.21
C LEU A 201 1.46 0.68 -11.30
N VAL A 202 0.83 0.47 -12.46
CA VAL A 202 -0.61 0.64 -12.66
C VAL A 202 -1.42 -0.28 -11.74
N VAL A 203 -1.02 -1.56 -11.62
CA VAL A 203 -1.68 -2.50 -10.70
C VAL A 203 -1.63 -2.00 -9.25
N ALA A 204 -0.45 -1.57 -8.78
CA ALA A 204 -0.31 -1.05 -7.41
C ALA A 204 -1.12 0.24 -7.19
N LEU A 205 -1.15 1.14 -8.18
CA LEU A 205 -1.97 2.36 -8.13
C LEU A 205 -3.47 2.06 -8.13
N GLY A 206 -3.91 1.01 -8.83
CA GLY A 206 -5.30 0.56 -8.81
C GLY A 206 -5.71 0.07 -7.42
N ALA A 207 -4.87 -0.72 -6.74
CA ALA A 207 -5.12 -1.12 -5.35
C ALA A 207 -5.19 0.10 -4.40
N LEU A 208 -4.31 1.09 -4.59
CA LEU A 208 -4.32 2.34 -3.82
C LEU A 208 -5.52 3.24 -4.16
N GLU A 209 -6.06 3.17 -5.37
CA GLU A 209 -7.27 3.88 -5.77
C GLU A 209 -8.50 3.33 -5.04
N LEU A 210 -8.63 1.99 -4.99
CA LEU A 210 -9.67 1.32 -4.21
C LEU A 210 -9.57 1.66 -2.73
N ALA A 211 -8.35 1.83 -2.20
CA ALA A 211 -8.14 2.24 -0.82
C ALA A 211 -8.51 3.71 -0.54
N ALA A 212 -8.31 4.60 -1.52
CA ALA A 212 -8.65 6.02 -1.40
C ALA A 212 -10.16 6.26 -1.50
N ASN A 213 -10.83 5.53 -2.39
CA ASN A 213 -12.26 5.69 -2.70
C ASN A 213 -12.98 4.33 -2.71
N PRO A 214 -13.03 3.62 -1.58
CA PRO A 214 -13.68 2.32 -1.52
C PRO A 214 -15.20 2.44 -1.79
N PRO A 215 -15.80 1.49 -2.53
CA PRO A 215 -17.23 1.49 -2.81
C PRO A 215 -18.10 1.46 -1.55
N SER A 216 -17.71 0.66 -0.56
CA SER A 216 -18.46 0.47 0.68
C SER A 216 -17.53 0.04 1.82
N PRO A 217 -16.88 0.98 2.53
CA PRO A 217 -16.05 0.66 3.70
C PRO A 217 -16.75 -0.30 4.68
N ALA A 218 -16.05 -1.34 5.13
CA ALA A 218 -16.63 -2.38 5.97
C ALA A 218 -17.15 -1.85 7.31
N ASN A 219 -16.44 -0.87 7.88
CA ASN A 219 -16.73 -0.32 9.20
C ASN A 219 -16.03 1.04 9.42
N ARG A 220 -16.38 1.71 10.53
CA ARG A 220 -15.82 3.02 10.90
C ARG A 220 -14.30 3.07 11.06
N ARG A 221 -13.63 1.94 11.34
CA ARG A 221 -12.16 1.90 11.47
C ARG A 221 -11.52 2.06 10.09
N VAL A 222 -12.13 1.46 9.07
CA VAL A 222 -11.72 1.65 7.67
C VAL A 222 -11.99 3.08 7.24
N GLU A 223 -13.20 3.62 7.47
CA GLU A 223 -13.54 5.02 7.13
C GLU A 223 -12.52 6.03 7.67
N ARG A 224 -12.23 5.95 8.97
CA ARG A 224 -11.23 6.79 9.63
C ARG A 224 -9.81 6.55 9.10
N TRP A 225 -9.46 5.31 8.78
CA TRP A 225 -8.16 5.02 8.18
C TRP A 225 -8.01 5.73 6.83
N ILE A 226 -9.05 5.73 6.00
CA ILE A 226 -9.05 6.45 4.71
C ILE A 226 -8.80 7.94 4.96
N ASP A 227 -9.53 8.56 5.89
CA ASP A 227 -9.35 9.97 6.23
C ASP A 227 -7.95 10.29 6.75
N ASP A 228 -7.42 9.44 7.65
CA ASP A 228 -6.06 9.57 8.19
C ASP A 228 -4.97 9.40 7.12
N ARG A 229 -5.30 8.80 5.97
CA ARG A 229 -4.38 8.52 4.86
C ARG A 229 -4.61 9.41 3.65
N ARG A 230 -5.70 10.18 3.61
CA ARG A 230 -6.10 11.08 2.51
C ARG A 230 -4.94 11.93 2.00
N THR A 231 -4.21 12.59 2.91
CA THR A 231 -3.08 13.45 2.55
C THR A 231 -1.97 12.71 1.79
N TYR A 232 -1.74 11.43 2.07
CA TYR A 232 -0.76 10.64 1.31
C TYR A 232 -1.26 10.29 -0.09
N HIS A 233 -2.56 10.02 -0.25
CA HIS A 233 -3.13 9.86 -1.59
C HIS A 233 -2.99 11.15 -2.40
N GLU A 234 -3.39 12.29 -1.83
CA GLU A 234 -3.35 13.60 -2.49
C GLU A 234 -1.92 14.07 -2.82
N GLN A 235 -0.97 13.88 -1.90
CA GLN A 235 0.40 14.41 -2.06
C GLN A 235 1.36 13.44 -2.75
N VAL A 236 1.09 12.14 -2.74
CA VAL A 236 2.01 11.12 -3.26
C VAL A 236 1.39 10.34 -4.42
N VAL A 237 0.20 9.74 -4.22
CA VAL A 237 -0.40 8.82 -5.20
C VAL A 237 -0.95 9.56 -6.42
N ASP A 238 -1.73 10.62 -6.20
CA ASP A 238 -2.40 11.35 -7.29
C ASP A 238 -1.42 12.03 -8.26
N PRO A 239 -0.30 12.64 -7.81
CA PRO A 239 0.73 13.14 -8.72
C PRO A 239 1.36 12.05 -9.61
N ILE A 240 1.59 10.85 -9.04
CA ILE A 240 2.11 9.71 -9.79
C ILE A 240 1.08 9.25 -10.82
N ARG A 241 -0.18 9.05 -10.42
CA ARG A 241 -1.27 8.63 -11.32
C ARG A 241 -1.43 9.58 -12.50
N SER A 242 -1.46 10.89 -12.23
CA SER A 242 -1.61 11.94 -13.24
C SER A 242 -0.50 11.91 -14.29
N THR A 243 0.72 11.54 -13.88
CA THR A 243 1.87 11.42 -14.80
C THR A 243 1.71 10.24 -15.75
N ILE A 244 1.13 9.13 -15.29
CA ILE A 244 1.00 7.91 -16.09
C ILE A 244 -0.17 7.99 -17.06
N THR A 245 -1.29 8.60 -16.65
CA THR A 245 -2.50 8.73 -17.49
C THR A 245 -2.42 9.87 -18.51
N GLY A 246 -1.48 10.80 -18.34
CA GLY A 246 -1.27 11.93 -19.24
C GLY A 246 -0.45 11.62 -20.51
N HIS A 247 -0.03 10.36 -20.67
CA HIS A 247 0.70 9.83 -21.83
C HIS A 247 -0.18 8.86 -22.62
#